data_AF-A0A9W9TGL6-F1
#
_entry.id   AF-A0A9W9TGL6-F1
#
_cell.length_a   1.000
_cell.length_b   1.000
_cell.length_c   1.000
_cell.angle_alpha   90.00
_cell.angle_beta   90.00
_cell.angle_gamma   90.00
#
_symmetry.space_group_name_H-M   'P 1'
#
loop_
_entity.id
_entity.type
_entity.pdbx_description
1 polymer ?
#
loop_
_entity_poly.entity_id
_entity_poly.type
_entity_poly.pdbx_seq_one_letter_code
_entity_poly.pdbx_strand_id
1 'polypeptide(L)'
;MYGIWGDRTNNAIEAQAMEKAWDEATETDLLEALEEALSCTKCQITTTEAIMKSDISRGVYVSSQYPPFFVNTRTRDENISPLDNETQHQGPTWWRRISMSQRERYYLLVETNLNKALDETKNADPEAAVLFAHYQIDYHIRQHYLSRRGVLTLCRDANDLQELRSWQWEMAAIDRLTSGKDIETTDEAEGWLPAEQKWGWPNDSNLEKTHQVLLWKRAWPARRKRLREVRAKWAIIMEERRKQREMLLLKQGATVTVRLYCRGELWDVRKLQREVEAGTGMRMDRTTQSLGF
;
A
#
# COMPACT_ATOMS: atom_id res chain seq x y z
N MET A 1 3.63 18.71 44.72
CA MET A 1 3.06 19.11 43.42
C MET A 1 4.20 19.20 42.40
N TYR A 2 4.78 18.07 41.99
CA TYR A 2 5.78 17.98 40.92
C TYR A 2 5.71 16.56 40.36
N GLY A 3 5.34 16.40 39.09
CA GLY A 3 5.30 15.07 38.46
C GLY A 3 4.38 14.91 37.25
N ILE A 4 4.25 15.91 36.36
CA ILE A 4 3.54 15.73 35.07
C ILE A 4 4.24 16.52 33.94
N TRP A 5 5.58 16.64 33.99
CA TRP A 5 6.35 17.32 32.93
C TRP A 5 7.39 16.41 32.25
N GLY A 6 7.56 15.16 32.71
CA GLY A 6 8.54 14.21 32.15
C GLY A 6 8.06 13.44 30.91
N ASP A 7 6.76 13.26 30.71
CA ASP A 7 6.24 12.41 29.62
C ASP A 7 6.21 13.10 28.25
N ARG A 8 6.03 14.43 28.20
CA ARG A 8 5.93 15.14 26.90
C ARG A 8 7.26 15.28 26.18
N THR A 9 8.36 15.41 26.91
CA THR A 9 9.70 15.55 26.33
C THR A 9 10.22 14.21 25.80
N ASN A 10 9.93 13.11 26.50
CA ASN A 10 10.31 11.76 26.04
C ASN A 10 9.56 11.39 24.76
N ASN A 11 8.25 11.66 24.70
CA ASN A 11 7.46 11.41 23.49
C ASN A 11 7.93 12.23 22.27
N ALA A 12 8.39 13.47 22.48
CA ALA A 12 8.93 14.30 21.40
C ALA A 12 10.29 13.80 20.88
N ILE A 13 11.15 13.32 21.79
CA ILE A 13 12.46 12.73 21.43
C ILE A 13 12.25 11.39 20.70
N GLU A 14 11.33 10.56 21.16
CA GLU A 14 10.97 9.30 20.49
C GLU A 14 10.38 9.54 19.10
N ALA A 15 9.49 10.54 18.96
CA ALA A 15 8.95 10.93 17.66
C ALA A 15 10.04 11.41 16.69
N GLN A 16 10.95 12.28 17.14
CA GLN A 16 12.09 12.72 16.32
C GLN A 16 13.04 11.59 15.94
N ALA A 17 13.29 10.64 16.86
CA ALA A 17 14.10 9.47 16.58
C ALA A 17 13.45 8.54 15.55
N MET A 18 12.13 8.34 15.65
CA MET A 18 11.35 7.57 14.67
C MET A 18 11.33 8.24 13.30
N GLU A 19 11.12 9.55 13.24
CA GLU A 19 11.14 10.34 12.00
C GLU A 19 12.50 10.24 11.31
N LYS A 20 13.59 10.46 12.06
CA LYS A 20 14.95 10.30 11.54
C LYS A 20 15.22 8.88 11.03
N ALA A 21 14.76 7.85 11.76
CA ALA A 21 14.92 6.46 11.33
C ALA A 21 14.12 6.16 10.06
N TRP A 22 12.95 6.77 9.90
CA TRP A 22 12.14 6.65 8.70
C TRP A 22 12.81 7.32 7.50
N ASP A 23 13.33 8.53 7.67
CA ASP A 23 14.10 9.24 6.65
C ASP A 23 15.32 8.43 6.19
N GLU A 24 16.11 7.91 7.13
CA GLU A 24 17.28 7.05 6.82
C GLU A 24 16.88 5.78 6.06
N ALA A 25 15.77 5.14 6.45
CA ALA A 25 15.23 3.97 5.74
C ALA A 25 14.75 4.33 4.33
N THR A 26 14.09 5.48 4.15
CA THR A 26 13.65 5.95 2.82
C THR A 26 14.80 6.24 1.89
N GLU A 27 15.87 6.79 2.42
CA GLU A 27 17.06 7.13 1.65
C GLU A 27 17.86 5.87 1.27
N THR A 28 17.92 4.89 2.16
CA THR A 28 18.56 3.60 1.87
C THR A 28 17.82 2.87 0.75
N ASP A 29 16.49 2.82 0.82
CA ASP A 29 15.67 2.24 -0.26
C ASP A 29 15.88 2.94 -1.61
N LEU A 30 16.04 4.26 -1.59
CA LEU A 30 16.28 5.07 -2.78
C LEU A 30 17.65 4.77 -3.40
N LEU A 31 18.69 4.62 -2.57
CA LEU A 31 20.05 4.25 -3.02
C LEU A 31 20.10 2.81 -3.56
N GLU A 32 19.36 1.89 -2.96
CA GLU A 32 19.25 0.53 -3.48
C GLU A 32 18.51 0.48 -4.83
N ALA A 33 17.43 1.27 -4.98
CA ALA A 33 16.72 1.38 -6.25
C ALA A 33 17.59 1.99 -7.35
N LEU A 34 18.42 2.97 -7.00
CA LEU A 34 19.43 3.55 -7.88
C LEU A 34 20.44 2.48 -8.33
N GLU A 35 21.04 1.74 -7.39
CA GLU A 35 22.01 0.68 -7.71
C GLU A 35 21.39 -0.39 -8.62
N GLU A 36 20.15 -0.80 -8.33
CA GLU A 36 19.42 -1.75 -9.17
C GLU A 36 19.23 -1.21 -10.59
N ALA A 37 18.83 0.06 -10.74
CA ALA A 37 18.64 0.67 -12.05
C ALA A 37 19.94 0.81 -12.85
N LEU A 38 21.03 1.25 -12.22
CA LEU A 38 22.34 1.44 -12.84
C LEU A 38 23.01 0.11 -13.29
N SER A 39 22.66 -0.98 -12.61
CA SER A 39 23.11 -2.34 -12.93
C SER A 39 22.10 -3.12 -13.80
N CYS A 40 20.92 -2.56 -14.07
CA CYS A 40 19.86 -3.26 -14.78
C CYS A 40 20.18 -3.40 -16.27
N THR A 41 20.30 -4.65 -16.72
CA THR A 41 20.43 -5.05 -18.14
C THR A 41 19.15 -5.63 -18.72
N LYS A 42 18.08 -5.57 -17.92
CA LYS A 42 16.90 -6.40 -18.05
C LYS A 42 15.68 -5.60 -18.50
N CYS A 43 15.64 -4.31 -18.18
CA CYS A 43 14.56 -3.41 -18.55
C CYS A 43 14.71 -2.97 -20.01
N GLN A 44 13.59 -2.97 -20.73
CA GLN A 44 13.47 -2.40 -22.08
C GLN A 44 12.46 -1.26 -22.00
N ILE A 45 12.81 -0.24 -21.22
CA ILE A 45 11.95 0.93 -21.04
C ILE A 45 12.13 1.82 -22.26
N THR A 46 11.06 2.00 -23.02
CA THR A 46 11.05 2.87 -24.19
C THR A 46 10.51 4.24 -23.78
N THR A 47 11.30 5.27 -24.06
CA THR A 47 10.90 6.67 -23.88
C THR A 47 11.16 7.41 -25.18
N THR A 48 10.41 8.49 -25.39
CA THR A 48 10.53 9.34 -26.58
C THR A 48 10.69 10.79 -26.13
N GLU A 49 11.25 11.63 -27.00
CA GLU A 49 11.33 13.07 -26.73
C GLU A 49 9.94 13.69 -26.47
N ALA A 50 8.90 13.18 -27.13
CA ALA A 50 7.54 13.66 -26.91
C ALA A 50 7.07 13.41 -25.47
N ILE A 51 7.41 12.24 -24.91
CA ILE A 51 7.14 11.93 -23.51
C ILE A 51 7.94 12.87 -22.60
N MET A 52 9.24 13.07 -22.86
CA MET A 52 10.08 13.99 -22.09
C MET A 52 9.51 15.42 -22.08
N LYS A 53 9.18 15.96 -23.27
CA LYS A 53 8.61 17.31 -23.43
C LYS A 53 7.28 17.44 -22.68
N SER A 54 6.44 16.41 -22.73
CA SER A 54 5.19 16.34 -21.96
C SER A 54 5.46 16.37 -20.44
N ASP A 55 6.38 15.54 -19.94
CA ASP A 55 6.71 15.47 -18.52
C ASP A 55 7.34 16.78 -18.01
N ILE A 56 8.16 17.47 -18.82
CA ILE A 56 8.66 18.82 -18.53
C ILE A 56 7.51 19.82 -18.47
N SER A 57 6.63 19.85 -19.47
CA SER A 57 5.49 20.78 -19.52
C SER A 57 4.52 20.60 -18.36
N ARG A 58 4.39 19.36 -17.86
CA ARG A 58 3.56 19.02 -16.71
C ARG A 58 4.25 19.33 -15.38
N GLY A 59 5.53 19.68 -15.36
CA GLY A 59 6.33 19.87 -14.16
C GLY A 59 6.69 18.57 -13.44
N VAL A 60 6.54 17.42 -14.11
CA VAL A 60 6.86 16.09 -13.58
C VAL A 60 8.37 15.83 -13.65
N TYR A 61 9.04 16.35 -14.68
CA TYR A 61 10.49 16.30 -14.83
C TYR A 61 11.07 17.71 -14.79
N VAL A 62 11.91 17.99 -13.78
CA VAL A 62 12.56 19.29 -13.59
C VAL A 62 14.08 19.11 -13.70
N SER A 63 14.65 19.37 -14.87
CA SER A 63 16.08 19.16 -15.15
C SER A 63 17.02 19.98 -14.27
N SER A 64 16.56 21.12 -13.73
CA SER A 64 17.33 21.97 -12.82
C SER A 64 17.38 21.45 -11.38
N GLN A 65 16.64 20.39 -11.06
CA GLN A 65 16.58 19.81 -9.73
C GLN A 65 16.99 18.34 -9.78
N TYR A 66 17.66 17.88 -8.74
CA TYR A 66 18.13 16.51 -8.68
C TYR A 66 17.71 15.84 -7.36
N PRO A 67 16.99 14.71 -7.39
CA PRO A 67 16.56 13.97 -8.59
C PRO A 67 15.38 14.62 -9.32
N PRO A 68 15.36 14.66 -10.66
CA PRO A 68 14.45 15.51 -11.45
C PRO A 68 12.98 15.08 -11.44
N PHE A 69 12.68 13.86 -11.01
CA PHE A 69 11.31 13.31 -10.91
C PHE A 69 10.73 13.29 -9.49
N PHE A 70 11.50 13.69 -8.49
CA PHE A 70 11.18 13.49 -7.07
C PHE A 70 10.71 14.76 -6.37
N VAL A 71 10.57 15.84 -7.15
CA VAL A 71 10.09 17.13 -6.67
C VAL A 71 8.60 17.19 -6.90
N ASN A 72 7.83 17.18 -5.81
CA ASN A 72 6.39 17.32 -5.89
C ASN A 72 6.02 18.80 -6.13
N THR A 73 6.15 19.25 -7.37
CA THR A 73 5.84 20.63 -7.76
C THR A 73 4.33 20.90 -7.83
N ARG A 74 3.49 19.86 -7.76
CA ARG A 74 2.02 19.95 -7.88
C ARG A 74 1.26 19.88 -6.56
N THR A 75 1.91 19.65 -5.42
CA THR A 75 1.30 19.91 -4.11
C THR A 75 1.34 21.40 -3.83
N ARG A 76 0.51 22.16 -4.56
CA ARG A 76 -0.21 23.23 -3.87
C ARG A 76 -1.07 22.53 -2.82
N ASP A 77 -0.96 22.99 -1.57
CA ASP A 77 -1.58 22.55 -0.32
C ASP A 77 -3.10 22.22 -0.35
N GLU A 78 -3.79 22.31 -1.49
CA GLU A 78 -5.25 22.29 -1.54
C GLU A 78 -5.86 20.88 -1.44
N ASN A 79 -5.06 19.82 -1.51
CA ASN A 79 -5.51 18.41 -1.41
C ASN A 79 -4.90 17.64 -0.23
N ILE A 80 -4.14 18.31 0.64
CA ILE A 80 -3.66 17.70 1.89
C ILE A 80 -4.84 17.72 2.87
N SER A 81 -5.13 16.59 3.51
CA SER A 81 -6.20 16.53 4.50
C SER A 81 -5.97 17.63 5.55
N PRO A 82 -7.00 18.35 6.02
CA PRO A 82 -6.83 19.32 7.12
C PRO A 82 -6.30 18.70 8.43
N LEU A 83 -6.19 17.37 8.48
CA LEU A 83 -5.65 16.58 9.59
C LEU A 83 -4.23 16.06 9.32
N ASP A 84 -3.71 16.20 8.11
CA ASP A 84 -2.34 15.84 7.78
C ASP A 84 -1.43 16.97 8.26
N ASN A 85 -0.78 16.74 9.41
CA ASN A 85 0.27 17.60 9.95
C ASN A 85 1.65 17.27 9.36
N GLU A 86 1.72 16.58 8.22
CA GLU A 86 2.99 16.23 7.60
C GLU A 86 3.67 17.52 7.11
N THR A 87 4.70 17.93 7.85
CA THR A 87 5.68 18.90 7.35
C THR A 87 6.16 18.44 6.00
N GLN A 88 6.06 19.33 5.02
CA GLN A 88 6.51 19.15 3.64
C GLN A 88 7.96 18.61 3.66
N HIS A 89 8.11 17.28 3.65
CA HIS A 89 9.41 16.65 3.73
C HIS A 89 10.18 17.07 2.48
N GLN A 90 11.33 17.72 2.66
CA GLN A 90 12.30 17.87 1.58
C GLN A 90 12.71 16.46 1.20
N GLY A 91 12.05 15.90 0.18
CA GLY A 91 12.19 14.49 -0.17
C GLY A 91 13.67 14.11 -0.28
N PRO A 92 14.05 12.90 0.18
CA PRO A 92 15.44 12.46 0.17
C PRO A 92 16.04 12.60 -1.23
N THR A 93 17.07 13.42 -1.38
CA THR A 93 17.80 13.58 -2.64
C THR A 93 18.97 12.61 -2.67
N TRP A 94 18.84 11.48 -3.37
CA TRP A 94 19.92 10.48 -3.43
C TRP A 94 21.24 11.03 -3.97
N TRP A 95 21.22 12.12 -4.74
CA TRP A 95 22.43 12.74 -5.30
C TRP A 95 23.44 13.20 -4.25
N ARG A 96 22.97 13.53 -3.04
CA ARG A 96 23.85 13.91 -1.93
C ARG A 96 24.60 12.72 -1.35
N ARG A 97 24.06 11.51 -1.49
CA ARG A 97 24.61 10.27 -0.90
C ARG A 97 25.05 9.22 -1.92
N ILE A 98 24.91 9.50 -3.21
CA ILE A 98 25.41 8.63 -4.27
C ILE A 98 26.93 8.43 -4.12
N SER A 99 27.38 7.18 -4.24
CA SER A 99 28.81 6.88 -4.24
C SER A 99 29.47 7.38 -5.54
N MET A 100 30.81 7.53 -5.52
CA MET A 100 31.54 7.91 -6.74
C MET A 100 31.37 6.90 -7.86
N SER A 101 31.42 5.60 -7.55
CA SER A 101 31.23 4.53 -8.55
C SER A 101 29.83 4.55 -9.17
N GLN A 102 28.80 4.82 -8.37
CA GLN A 102 27.43 4.98 -8.87
C GLN A 102 27.31 6.19 -9.80
N ARG A 103 27.95 7.31 -9.44
CA ARG A 103 27.93 8.53 -10.25
C ARG A 103 28.66 8.32 -11.58
N GLU A 104 29.82 7.68 -11.56
CA GLU A 104 30.56 7.29 -12.78
C GLU A 104 29.70 6.37 -13.67
N ARG A 105 29.05 5.37 -13.07
CA ARG A 105 28.16 4.47 -13.80
C ARG A 105 26.97 5.21 -14.43
N TYR A 106 26.37 6.15 -13.71
CA TYR A 106 25.30 7.01 -14.23
C TYR A 106 25.77 7.76 -15.49
N TYR A 107 26.89 8.48 -15.42
CA TYR A 107 27.40 9.25 -16.56
C TYR A 107 27.81 8.36 -17.74
N LEU A 108 28.37 7.17 -17.49
CA LEU A 108 28.68 6.21 -18.55
C LEU A 108 27.40 5.74 -19.30
N LEU A 109 26.29 5.55 -18.58
CA LEU A 109 25.01 5.22 -19.19
C LEU A 109 24.43 6.41 -19.98
N VAL A 110 24.56 7.63 -19.46
CA VAL A 110 24.16 8.85 -20.18
C VAL A 110 24.95 9.00 -21.48
N GLU A 111 26.27 8.84 -21.43
CA GLU A 111 27.14 8.89 -22.62
C GLU A 111 26.76 7.81 -23.64
N THR A 112 26.50 6.59 -23.18
CA THR A 112 26.05 5.49 -24.05
C THR A 112 24.74 5.83 -24.77
N ASN A 113 23.77 6.39 -24.05
CA ASN A 113 22.49 6.80 -24.62
C ASN A 113 22.62 8.01 -25.55
N LEU A 114 23.48 8.97 -25.21
CA LEU A 114 23.76 10.13 -26.04
C LEU A 114 24.38 9.73 -27.38
N ASN A 115 25.41 8.88 -27.35
CA ASN A 115 26.04 8.37 -28.57
C ASN A 115 25.04 7.64 -29.45
N LYS A 116 24.19 6.79 -28.85
CA LYS A 116 23.11 6.12 -29.58
C LYS A 116 22.13 7.12 -30.22
N ALA A 117 21.73 8.15 -29.48
CA ALA A 117 20.81 9.16 -30.00
C ALA A 117 21.44 9.93 -31.17
N LEU A 118 22.70 10.37 -31.03
CA LEU A 118 23.44 11.08 -32.08
C LEU A 118 23.65 10.22 -33.35
N ASP A 119 23.91 8.92 -33.19
CA ASP A 119 24.03 7.97 -34.30
C ASP A 119 22.70 7.79 -35.05
N GLU A 120 21.59 7.71 -34.31
CA GLU A 120 20.23 7.53 -34.87
C GLU A 120 19.68 8.83 -35.49
N THR A 121 20.06 9.99 -34.97
CA THR A 121 19.52 11.30 -35.37
C THR A 121 20.63 12.24 -35.85
N LYS A 122 20.99 12.13 -37.14
CA LYS A 122 22.07 12.91 -37.80
C LYS A 122 21.96 14.45 -37.71
N ASN A 123 20.82 14.99 -37.26
CA ASN A 123 20.55 16.44 -37.13
C ASN A 123 19.95 16.81 -35.77
N ALA A 124 20.12 15.99 -34.72
CA ALA A 124 19.63 16.36 -33.40
C ALA A 124 20.40 17.55 -32.84
N ASP A 125 19.67 18.48 -32.22
CA ASP A 125 20.25 19.53 -31.40
C ASP A 125 21.06 18.88 -30.25
N PRO A 126 22.37 19.18 -30.11
CA PRO A 126 23.21 18.55 -29.09
C PRO A 126 22.69 18.75 -27.67
N GLU A 127 22.11 19.91 -27.36
CA GLU A 127 21.60 20.20 -26.01
C GLU A 127 20.33 19.38 -25.72
N ALA A 128 19.40 19.32 -26.68
CA ALA A 128 18.23 18.46 -26.59
C ALA A 128 18.60 16.96 -26.47
N ALA A 129 19.62 16.51 -27.20
CA ALA A 129 20.11 15.13 -27.15
C ALA A 129 20.70 14.78 -25.76
N VAL A 130 21.49 15.70 -25.18
CA VAL A 130 22.04 15.55 -23.82
C VAL A 130 20.90 15.49 -22.79
N LEU A 131 19.94 16.41 -22.87
CA LEU A 131 18.78 16.43 -21.97
C LEU A 131 17.98 15.13 -22.07
N PHE A 132 17.78 14.62 -23.28
CA PHE A 132 17.05 13.38 -23.50
C PHE A 132 17.81 12.16 -22.97
N ALA A 133 19.13 12.10 -23.14
CA ALA A 133 19.95 11.02 -22.58
C ALA A 133 19.87 10.99 -21.04
N HIS A 134 19.90 12.15 -20.38
CA HIS A 134 19.66 12.25 -18.93
C HIS A 134 18.26 11.77 -18.56
N TYR A 135 17.23 12.28 -19.25
CA TYR A 135 15.84 11.92 -19.02
C TYR A 135 15.63 10.40 -19.09
N GLN A 136 16.23 9.71 -20.06
CA GLN A 136 16.13 8.25 -20.20
C GLN A 136 16.64 7.51 -18.96
N ILE A 137 17.80 7.91 -18.44
CA ILE A 137 18.39 7.27 -17.26
C ILE A 137 17.59 7.61 -16.01
N ASP A 138 17.22 8.87 -15.84
CA ASP A 138 16.44 9.32 -14.68
C ASP A 138 15.06 8.66 -14.64
N TYR A 139 14.43 8.50 -15.80
CA TYR A 139 13.13 7.82 -15.93
C TYR A 139 13.27 6.34 -15.58
N HIS A 140 14.34 5.68 -16.05
CA HIS A 140 14.64 4.29 -15.69
C HIS A 140 14.85 4.11 -14.17
N ILE A 141 15.63 4.99 -13.54
CA ILE A 141 15.83 5.01 -12.09
C ILE A 141 14.49 5.18 -11.36
N ARG A 142 13.66 6.11 -11.83
CA ARG A 142 12.31 6.31 -11.28
C ARG A 142 11.46 5.06 -11.38
N GLN A 143 11.52 4.32 -12.49
CA GLN A 143 10.75 3.07 -12.61
C GLN A 143 11.19 2.02 -11.58
N HIS A 144 12.49 1.87 -11.34
CA HIS A 144 12.97 0.96 -10.29
C HIS A 144 12.54 1.42 -8.90
N TYR A 145 12.62 2.72 -8.61
CA TYR A 145 12.15 3.28 -7.35
C TYR A 145 10.65 3.01 -7.12
N LEU A 146 9.81 3.34 -8.10
CA LEU A 146 8.38 3.10 -8.04
C LEU A 146 8.03 1.60 -8.00
N SER A 147 8.88 0.71 -8.51
CA SER A 147 8.59 -0.73 -8.43
C SER A 147 8.64 -1.27 -7.01
N ARG A 148 9.35 -0.56 -6.10
CA ARG A 148 9.50 -0.90 -4.68
C ARG A 148 8.50 -0.19 -3.78
N ARG A 149 8.00 0.98 -4.18
CA ARG A 149 7.19 1.87 -3.33
C ARG A 149 5.85 2.30 -3.94
N GLY A 150 5.67 2.07 -5.23
CA GLY A 150 4.46 2.43 -5.94
C GLY A 150 3.27 1.60 -5.49
N VAL A 151 2.08 2.11 -5.76
CA VAL A 151 0.80 1.49 -5.40
C VAL A 151 0.65 0.03 -5.89
N LEU A 152 1.34 -0.36 -6.96
CA LEU A 152 1.30 -1.74 -7.48
C LEU A 152 1.92 -2.76 -6.52
N THR A 153 2.74 -2.33 -5.57
CA THR A 153 3.30 -3.20 -4.52
C THR A 153 2.23 -3.74 -3.58
N LEU A 154 1.09 -3.04 -3.47
CA LEU A 154 -0.08 -3.46 -2.71
C LEU A 154 -0.89 -4.54 -3.43
N CYS A 155 -0.80 -4.61 -4.77
CA CYS A 155 -1.49 -5.63 -5.56
C CYS A 155 -0.84 -7.00 -5.36
N ARG A 156 -1.58 -7.91 -4.73
CA ARG A 156 -1.14 -9.28 -4.43
C ARG A 156 -1.17 -10.15 -5.68
N ASP A 157 -2.16 -9.95 -6.55
CA ASP A 157 -2.35 -10.72 -7.78
C ASP A 157 -2.95 -9.88 -8.92
N ALA A 158 -3.32 -10.54 -10.02
CA ALA A 158 -3.86 -9.88 -11.20
C ALA A 158 -5.26 -9.31 -10.98
N ASN A 159 -6.03 -9.83 -10.02
CA ASN A 159 -7.35 -9.31 -9.69
C ASN A 159 -7.22 -7.97 -8.98
N ASP A 160 -6.36 -7.90 -7.95
CA ASP A 160 -6.06 -6.62 -7.27
C ASP A 160 -5.55 -5.56 -8.27
N LEU A 161 -4.79 -5.96 -9.28
CA LEU A 161 -4.31 -5.05 -10.33
C LEU A 161 -5.47 -4.53 -11.21
N GLN A 162 -6.43 -5.39 -11.54
CA GLN A 162 -7.60 -5.02 -12.32
C GLN A 162 -8.56 -4.12 -11.53
N GLU A 163 -8.77 -4.42 -10.24
CA GLU A 163 -9.55 -3.59 -9.32
C GLU A 163 -8.93 -2.20 -9.20
N LEU A 164 -7.61 -2.13 -8.96
CA LEU A 164 -6.89 -0.86 -8.91
C LEU A 164 -7.04 -0.07 -10.22
N ARG A 165 -6.90 -0.72 -11.37
CA ARG A 165 -7.09 -0.07 -12.67
C ARG A 165 -8.50 0.49 -12.83
N SER A 166 -9.51 -0.31 -12.46
CA SER A 166 -10.93 0.09 -12.56
C SER A 166 -11.20 1.31 -11.68
N TRP A 167 -10.73 1.27 -10.43
CA TRP A 167 -10.82 2.41 -9.51
C TRP A 167 -10.13 3.67 -10.05
N GLN A 168 -8.94 3.55 -10.66
CA GLN A 168 -8.28 4.72 -11.24
C GLN A 168 -9.07 5.36 -12.39
N TRP A 169 -9.74 4.54 -13.21
CA TRP A 169 -10.61 5.06 -14.26
C TRP A 169 -11.85 5.76 -13.69
N GLU A 170 -12.44 5.22 -12.62
CA GLU A 170 -13.55 5.88 -11.90
C GLU A 170 -13.12 7.23 -11.35
N MET A 171 -11.96 7.32 -10.69
CA MET A 171 -11.43 8.59 -10.18
C MET A 171 -11.16 9.58 -11.31
N ALA A 172 -10.56 9.13 -12.42
CA ALA A 172 -10.32 9.99 -13.57
C ALA A 172 -11.62 10.51 -14.21
N ALA A 173 -12.72 9.76 -14.15
CA ALA A 173 -14.03 10.22 -14.58
C ALA A 173 -14.58 11.32 -13.65
N ILE A 174 -14.45 11.13 -12.32
CA ILE A 174 -14.85 12.14 -11.32
C ILE A 174 -14.02 13.43 -11.48
N ASP A 175 -12.71 13.32 -11.68
CA ASP A 175 -11.82 14.47 -11.89
C ASP A 175 -12.24 15.28 -13.11
N ARG A 176 -12.65 14.62 -14.19
CA ARG A 176 -13.15 15.29 -15.41
C ARG A 176 -14.45 16.05 -15.15
N LEU A 177 -15.39 15.45 -14.40
CA LEU A 177 -16.64 16.10 -14.03
C LEU A 177 -16.41 17.32 -13.13
N THR A 178 -15.44 17.21 -12.21
CA THR A 178 -15.15 18.26 -11.21
C THR A 178 -14.34 19.42 -11.80
N SER A 179 -13.51 19.14 -12.82
CA SER A 179 -12.62 20.15 -13.43
C SER A 179 -13.33 21.18 -14.32
N GLY A 180 -14.66 21.09 -14.49
CA GLY A 180 -15.45 22.11 -15.20
C GLY A 180 -15.03 22.36 -16.65
N LYS A 181 -14.27 21.44 -17.28
CA LYS A 181 -14.04 21.48 -18.72
C LYS A 181 -15.36 21.09 -19.37
N ASP A 182 -16.05 22.10 -19.90
CA ASP A 182 -17.33 21.98 -20.58
C ASP A 182 -17.37 20.70 -21.42
N ILE A 183 -18.28 19.81 -21.04
CA ILE A 183 -18.72 18.73 -21.90
C ILE A 183 -19.50 19.44 -23.02
N GLU A 184 -18.82 19.74 -24.12
CA GLU A 184 -19.54 19.89 -25.38
C GLU A 184 -20.33 18.59 -25.57
N THR A 185 -21.63 18.75 -25.48
CA THR A 185 -22.66 17.74 -25.53
C THR A 185 -22.68 17.15 -26.94
N THR A 186 -21.85 16.13 -27.17
CA THR A 186 -22.18 15.08 -28.12
C THR A 186 -22.96 14.01 -27.36
N ASP A 187 -24.16 13.70 -27.86
CA ASP A 187 -25.18 12.79 -27.32
C ASP A 187 -24.74 11.32 -27.13
N GLU A 188 -23.63 11.08 -26.44
CA GLU A 188 -23.10 9.75 -26.10
C GLU A 188 -22.89 9.57 -24.58
N ALA A 189 -23.58 10.36 -23.76
CA ALA A 189 -23.45 10.37 -22.30
C ALA A 189 -24.17 9.21 -21.56
N GLU A 190 -24.46 8.10 -22.25
CA GLU A 190 -24.90 6.85 -21.65
C GLU A 190 -24.11 5.68 -22.22
N GLY A 191 -22.81 5.63 -21.94
CA GLY A 191 -21.96 4.56 -22.43
C GLY A 191 -20.63 4.52 -21.73
N TRP A 192 -20.45 3.52 -20.87
CA TRP A 192 -19.18 3.10 -20.29
C TRP A 192 -18.00 3.29 -21.26
N LEU A 193 -16.89 3.82 -20.73
CA LEU A 193 -15.57 4.00 -21.34
C LEU A 193 -15.36 3.22 -22.65
N PRO A 194 -14.91 3.88 -23.75
CA PRO A 194 -14.66 3.23 -25.04
C PRO A 194 -13.91 1.90 -24.84
N ALA A 195 -14.41 0.82 -25.45
CA ALA A 195 -13.89 -0.54 -25.23
C ALA A 195 -12.38 -0.68 -25.50
N GLU A 196 -11.80 0.22 -26.29
CA GLU A 196 -10.37 0.31 -26.61
C GLU A 196 -9.49 0.86 -25.47
N GLN A 197 -10.07 1.51 -24.44
CA GLN A 197 -9.36 2.01 -23.25
C GLN A 197 -9.23 0.99 -22.11
N LYS A 198 -9.87 -0.19 -22.20
CA LYS A 198 -9.95 -1.16 -21.08
C LYS A 198 -8.62 -1.74 -20.61
N TRP A 199 -7.58 -1.70 -21.45
CA TRP A 199 -6.26 -2.25 -21.11
C TRP A 199 -5.23 -1.20 -20.70
N GLY A 200 -5.52 0.08 -20.93
CA GLY A 200 -4.66 1.21 -20.60
C GLY A 200 -4.90 1.79 -19.20
N TRP A 201 -4.04 2.72 -18.81
CA TRP A 201 -4.14 3.48 -17.56
C TRP A 201 -4.60 4.91 -17.86
N PRO A 202 -5.44 5.52 -17.00
CA PRO A 202 -5.89 6.88 -17.20
C PRO A 202 -4.71 7.86 -17.11
N ASN A 203 -4.65 8.80 -18.05
CA ASN A 203 -3.62 9.86 -18.10
C ASN A 203 -2.15 9.36 -18.12
N ASP A 204 -1.92 8.10 -18.50
CA ASP A 204 -0.60 7.44 -18.57
C ASP A 204 0.12 7.71 -19.91
N SER A 205 0.08 8.97 -20.37
CA SER A 205 0.73 9.37 -21.63
C SER A 205 2.24 9.13 -21.62
N ASN A 206 2.85 9.10 -20.44
CA ASN A 206 4.28 8.84 -20.25
C ASN A 206 4.61 7.36 -20.02
N LEU A 207 3.63 6.45 -20.15
CA LEU A 207 3.77 5.01 -19.99
C LEU A 207 4.33 4.56 -18.63
N GLU A 208 4.28 5.42 -17.61
CA GLU A 208 4.80 5.11 -16.27
C GLU A 208 4.09 3.90 -15.67
N LYS A 209 2.76 3.91 -15.63
CA LYS A 209 1.98 2.79 -15.08
C LYS A 209 2.16 1.55 -15.92
N THR A 210 2.26 1.71 -17.24
CA THR A 210 2.54 0.61 -18.16
C THR A 210 3.88 -0.08 -17.84
N HIS A 211 4.97 0.68 -17.68
CA HIS A 211 6.27 0.14 -17.29
C HIS A 211 6.26 -0.47 -15.88
N GLN A 212 5.58 0.18 -14.93
CA GLN A 212 5.39 -0.36 -13.58
C GLN A 212 4.68 -1.71 -13.59
N VAL A 213 3.66 -1.90 -14.43
CA VAL A 213 2.99 -3.20 -14.58
C VAL A 213 3.93 -4.25 -15.16
N LEU A 214 4.82 -3.91 -16.09
CA LEU A 214 5.80 -4.85 -16.64
C LEU A 214 6.79 -5.31 -15.56
N LEU A 215 7.35 -4.37 -14.78
CA LEU A 215 8.22 -4.66 -13.64
C LEU A 215 7.49 -5.50 -12.59
N TRP A 216 6.25 -5.13 -12.28
CA TRP A 216 5.38 -5.89 -11.40
C TRP A 216 5.23 -7.32 -11.93
N LYS A 217 4.78 -7.52 -13.18
CA LYS A 217 4.61 -8.86 -13.77
C LYS A 217 5.90 -9.68 -13.74
N ARG A 218 7.06 -9.07 -13.99
CA ARG A 218 8.36 -9.75 -13.93
C ARG A 218 8.67 -10.30 -12.53
N ALA A 219 8.32 -9.56 -11.48
CA ALA A 219 8.49 -9.97 -10.10
C ALA A 219 7.39 -10.94 -9.58
N TRP A 220 6.45 -11.35 -10.43
CA TRP A 220 5.35 -12.25 -10.07
C TRP A 220 5.79 -13.56 -9.43
N PRO A 221 6.80 -14.31 -9.94
CA PRO A 221 7.19 -15.58 -9.34
C PRO A 221 7.67 -15.42 -7.89
N ALA A 222 8.45 -14.36 -7.62
CA ALA A 222 8.94 -14.04 -6.29
C ALA A 222 7.79 -13.63 -5.35
N ARG A 223 6.86 -12.78 -5.81
CA ARG A 223 5.66 -12.41 -5.03
C ARG A 223 4.81 -13.63 -4.70
N ARG A 224 4.55 -14.51 -5.67
CA ARG A 224 3.76 -15.73 -5.48
C ARG A 224 4.42 -16.70 -4.49
N LYS A 225 5.75 -16.75 -4.43
CA LYS A 225 6.47 -17.51 -3.40
C LYS A 225 6.24 -16.89 -2.02
N ARG A 226 6.48 -15.59 -1.86
CA ARG A 226 6.25 -14.87 -0.59
C ARG A 226 4.81 -14.99 -0.09
N LEU A 227 3.82 -14.83 -0.97
CA LEU A 227 2.41 -14.97 -0.60
C LEU A 227 2.08 -16.36 -0.09
N ARG A 228 2.64 -17.42 -0.68
CA ARG A 228 2.46 -18.79 -0.19
C ARG A 228 3.09 -18.98 1.19
N GLU A 229 4.30 -18.47 1.40
CA GLU A 229 4.98 -18.53 2.70
C GLU A 229 4.20 -17.76 3.78
N VAL A 230 3.72 -16.56 3.48
CA VAL A 230 2.91 -15.75 4.40
C VAL A 230 1.58 -16.44 4.71
N ARG A 231 0.89 -17.00 3.72
CA ARG A 231 -0.35 -17.77 3.94
C ARG A 231 -0.11 -19.00 4.83
N ALA A 232 1.00 -19.71 4.63
CA ALA A 232 1.37 -20.85 5.47
C ALA A 232 1.64 -20.40 6.92
N LYS A 233 2.41 -19.33 7.13
CA LYS A 233 2.65 -18.76 8.46
C LYS A 233 1.34 -18.30 9.12
N TRP A 234 0.46 -17.65 8.35
CA TRP A 234 -0.83 -17.20 8.85
C TRP A 234 -1.73 -18.37 9.27
N ALA A 235 -1.75 -19.46 8.51
CA ALA A 235 -2.51 -20.65 8.89
C ALA A 235 -2.03 -21.24 10.22
N ILE A 236 -0.71 -21.27 10.46
CA ILE A 236 -0.13 -21.71 11.75
C ILE A 236 -0.58 -20.79 12.88
N ILE A 237 -0.51 -19.47 12.68
CA ILE A 237 -0.96 -18.48 13.69
C ILE A 237 -2.45 -18.66 14.01
N MET A 238 -3.28 -18.81 12.98
CA MET A 238 -4.73 -18.98 13.16
C MET A 238 -5.07 -20.26 13.92
N GLU A 239 -4.39 -21.36 13.62
CA GLU A 239 -4.56 -22.63 14.31
C GLU A 239 -4.12 -22.55 15.79
N GLU A 240 -2.99 -21.90 16.05
CA GLU A 240 -2.53 -21.65 17.42
C GLU A 240 -3.51 -20.76 18.20
N ARG A 241 -4.02 -19.69 17.56
CA ARG A 241 -5.05 -18.82 18.15
C ARG A 241 -6.36 -19.58 18.42
N ARG A 242 -6.75 -20.52 17.57
CA ARG A 242 -7.91 -21.39 17.79
C ARG A 242 -7.71 -22.25 19.04
N LYS A 243 -6.57 -22.95 19.16
CA LYS A 243 -6.24 -23.76 20.35
C LYS A 243 -6.20 -22.93 21.64
N GLN A 244 -5.62 -21.74 21.59
CA GLN A 244 -5.60 -20.82 22.74
C GLN A 244 -7.01 -20.44 23.19
N ARG A 245 -7.92 -20.16 22.25
CA ARG A 245 -9.32 -19.86 22.57
C ARG A 245 -10.05 -21.07 23.17
N GLU A 246 -9.84 -22.27 22.62
CA GLU A 246 -10.43 -23.51 23.17
C GLU A 246 -9.96 -23.79 24.60
N MET A 247 -8.66 -23.62 24.86
CA MET A 247 -8.09 -23.78 26.21
C MET A 247 -8.63 -22.74 27.20
N LEU A 248 -8.85 -21.49 26.76
CA LEU A 248 -9.47 -20.47 27.61
C LEU A 248 -10.93 -20.82 27.93
N LEU A 249 -11.69 -21.28 26.94
CA LEU A 249 -13.08 -21.71 27.16
C LEU A 249 -13.17 -22.91 28.10
N LEU A 250 -12.28 -23.90 27.98
CA LEU A 250 -12.21 -25.02 28.92
C LEU A 250 -11.88 -24.56 30.35
N LYS A 251 -10.96 -23.61 30.51
CA LYS A 251 -10.63 -23.03 31.82
C LYS A 251 -11.78 -22.23 32.42
N GLN A 252 -12.53 -21.49 31.60
CA GLN A 252 -13.71 -20.73 32.02
C GLN A 252 -14.89 -21.65 32.35
N GLY A 253 -15.10 -22.73 31.58
CA GLY A 253 -16.11 -23.76 31.86
C GLY A 253 -15.78 -24.62 33.09
N ALA A 254 -14.52 -24.68 33.51
CA ALA A 254 -14.09 -25.43 34.70
C ALA A 254 -14.31 -24.68 36.03
N THR A 255 -14.75 -23.41 36.02
CA THR A 255 -14.95 -22.63 37.25
C THR A 255 -16.24 -21.82 37.24
N VAL A 256 -17.38 -22.52 37.37
CA VAL A 256 -18.61 -21.90 37.88
C VAL A 256 -19.11 -22.70 39.09
N THR A 257 -18.53 -22.43 40.25
CA THR A 257 -19.06 -22.89 41.54
C THR A 257 -20.12 -21.90 42.00
N VAL A 258 -21.38 -22.13 41.64
CA VAL A 258 -22.49 -21.31 42.14
C VAL A 258 -22.75 -21.66 43.60
N ARG A 259 -22.57 -20.70 44.51
CA ARG A 259 -23.06 -20.80 45.89
C ARG A 259 -24.51 -20.33 45.90
N LEU A 260 -25.46 -21.25 46.05
CA LEU A 260 -26.86 -20.92 46.20
C LEU A 260 -27.13 -20.57 47.66
N TYR A 261 -27.65 -19.36 47.88
CA TYR A 261 -28.13 -18.92 49.18
C TYR A 261 -29.66 -18.86 49.13
N CYS A 262 -30.31 -19.69 49.94
CA CYS A 262 -31.75 -19.64 50.16
C CYS A 262 -31.98 -19.32 51.63
N ARG A 263 -32.71 -18.23 51.92
CA ARG A 263 -33.14 -17.82 53.28
C ARG A 263 -32.01 -17.67 54.31
N GLY A 264 -30.85 -17.18 53.91
CA GLY A 264 -29.76 -16.81 54.83
C GLY A 264 -28.80 -17.94 55.21
N GLU A 265 -28.96 -19.15 54.66
CA GLU A 265 -28.00 -20.25 54.84
C GLU A 265 -27.29 -20.58 53.52
N LEU A 266 -26.02 -21.00 53.61
CA LEU A 266 -25.21 -21.44 52.48
C LEU A 266 -25.51 -22.92 52.19
N TRP A 267 -26.08 -23.21 51.01
CA TRP A 267 -26.42 -24.58 50.63
C TRP A 267 -25.37 -25.18 49.70
N ASP A 268 -24.92 -26.40 50.04
CA ASP A 268 -24.07 -27.21 49.16
C ASP A 268 -24.96 -27.90 48.09
N VAL A 269 -24.60 -27.73 46.82
CA VAL A 269 -25.33 -28.25 45.66
C VAL A 269 -25.51 -29.78 45.73
N ARG A 270 -24.57 -30.50 46.36
CA ARG A 270 -24.65 -31.96 46.57
C ARG A 270 -25.67 -32.40 47.61
N LYS A 271 -26.11 -31.50 48.49
CA LYS A 271 -27.25 -31.74 49.41
C LYS A 271 -28.57 -31.50 48.71
N LEU A 272 -28.66 -30.46 47.88
CA LEU A 272 -29.85 -30.11 47.09
C LEU A 272 -30.27 -31.23 46.13
N GLN A 273 -29.33 -31.85 45.42
CA GLN A 273 -29.64 -32.98 44.52
C GLN A 273 -30.22 -34.19 45.27
N ARG A 274 -29.68 -34.50 46.46
CA ARG A 274 -30.19 -35.61 47.29
C ARG A 274 -31.60 -35.34 47.84
N GLU A 275 -31.93 -34.10 48.16
CA GLU A 275 -33.28 -33.75 48.62
C GLU A 275 -34.31 -33.71 47.49
N VAL A 276 -33.91 -33.29 46.28
CA VAL A 276 -34.78 -33.36 45.09
C VAL A 276 -35.05 -34.82 44.71
N GLU A 277 -34.03 -35.68 44.76
CA GLU A 277 -34.19 -37.12 44.50
C GLU A 277 -35.02 -37.82 45.60
N ALA A 278 -34.88 -37.42 46.86
CA ALA A 278 -35.72 -37.88 47.96
C ALA A 278 -37.16 -37.34 47.91
N GLY A 279 -37.38 -36.21 47.22
CA GLY A 279 -38.69 -35.58 47.00
C GLY A 279 -39.50 -36.19 45.86
N THR A 280 -38.91 -37.05 45.03
CA THR A 280 -39.58 -37.80 43.94
C THR A 280 -40.45 -38.96 44.42
N GLY A 281 -40.99 -38.87 45.64
CA GLY A 281 -42.01 -39.76 46.20
C GLY A 281 -43.42 -39.15 46.18
N MET A 282 -43.66 -38.06 45.45
CA MET A 282 -45.01 -37.50 45.29
C MET A 282 -45.76 -38.23 44.17
N ARG A 283 -46.50 -39.24 44.62
CA ARG A 283 -47.62 -39.93 43.96
C ARG A 283 -48.46 -38.96 43.12
N MET A 284 -48.31 -39.01 41.80
CA MET A 284 -49.27 -38.45 40.84
C MET A 284 -50.46 -39.39 40.74
N ASP A 285 -51.43 -39.26 41.66
CA ASP A 285 -52.76 -39.81 41.41
C ASP A 285 -53.51 -38.85 40.47
N ARG A 286 -53.45 -39.17 39.18
CA ARG A 286 -54.38 -38.68 38.17
C ARG A 286 -55.10 -39.89 37.59
N THR A 287 -56.34 -40.10 38.00
CA THR A 287 -57.30 -40.83 37.18
C THR A 287 -58.68 -40.19 37.32
N THR A 288 -59.14 -39.71 36.17
CA THR A 288 -60.47 -39.22 35.83
C THR A 288 -61.57 -40.26 36.08
N GLN A 289 -62.75 -39.84 36.52
CA GLN A 289 -64.01 -40.41 36.02
C GLN A 289 -65.18 -39.43 36.20
N SER A 290 -65.91 -39.26 35.09
CA SER A 290 -67.18 -38.54 34.92
C SER A 290 -68.38 -39.40 35.35
N LEU A 291 -69.58 -38.78 35.26
CA LEU A 291 -70.97 -39.27 35.44
C LEU A 291 -71.53 -38.74 36.77
N GLY A 292 -72.72 -38.14 36.88
CA GLY A 292 -73.89 -38.04 36.03
C GLY A 292 -75.12 -37.93 36.96
N PHE A 293 -76.12 -37.15 36.54
CA PHE A 293 -77.36 -36.71 37.21
C PHE A 293 -77.25 -35.49 38.14
#